data_AF-A0A7S4UC61-F1
#
_entry.id   AF-A0A7S4UC61-F1
#
_cell.length_a   1.000
_cell.length_b   1.000
_cell.length_c   1.000
_cell.angle_alpha   90.00
_cell.angle_beta   90.00
_cell.angle_gamma   90.00
#
_symmetry.space_group_name_H-M   'P 1'
#
loop_
_entity.id
_entity.type
_entity.pdbx_description
1 polymer ?
#
loop_
_entity_poly.entity_id
_entity_poly.type
_entity_poly.pdbx_seq_one_letter_code
_entity_poly.pdbx_strand_id
1 'polypeptide(L)'
;GRPSSSALLAAFAASAAAPAALAAARARRKVGARSLASRALPAAVPPAPPASVEVAPDADAVGRELCLAVAKAAQEAVAERGSFALAIPGGSILKMLAAGTSELAPVDWGKCTMAYVNHRCVPNDDATATHKKAMDLFLSGWSGISVVTVG
;
A
#
# COMPACT_ATOMS: atom_id res chain seq x y z
N GLY A 1 -37.39 -43.71 20.57
CA GLY A 1 -37.59 -42.28 20.87
C GLY A 1 -36.57 -41.49 20.07
N ARG A 2 -37.01 -40.48 19.32
CA ARG A 2 -36.11 -39.58 18.56
C ARG A 2 -35.43 -38.62 19.54
N PRO A 3 -34.09 -38.44 19.53
CA PRO A 3 -33.47 -37.36 20.25
C PRO A 3 -33.69 -36.03 19.52
N SER A 4 -34.13 -35.04 20.29
CA SER A 4 -34.41 -33.66 19.87
C SER A 4 -33.13 -32.82 19.80
N SER A 5 -33.12 -31.95 18.80
CA SER A 5 -32.04 -31.04 18.42
C SER A 5 -31.75 -29.91 19.41
N SER A 6 -30.57 -29.33 19.16
CA SER A 6 -30.18 -27.95 19.43
C SER A 6 -29.35 -27.71 20.69
N ALA A 7 -28.15 -28.28 20.63
CA ALA A 7 -26.94 -27.66 21.14
C ALA A 7 -26.71 -26.30 20.46
N LEU A 8 -26.82 -25.21 21.23
CA LEU A 8 -26.32 -23.88 20.89
C LEU A 8 -26.50 -23.01 22.13
N LEU A 9 -25.48 -22.94 22.98
CA LEU A 9 -25.08 -21.77 23.79
C LEU A 9 -23.98 -22.16 24.79
N ALA A 10 -22.73 -22.14 24.34
CA ALA A 10 -21.50 -22.06 25.14
C ALA A 10 -20.34 -22.06 24.12
N ALA A 11 -19.31 -21.22 24.15
CA ALA A 11 -18.91 -20.18 25.06
C ALA A 11 -18.04 -19.20 24.24
N PHE A 12 -18.33 -17.91 24.28
CA PHE A 12 -17.39 -16.89 23.82
C PHE A 12 -16.42 -16.62 24.98
N ALA A 13 -15.43 -17.49 25.13
CA ALA A 13 -14.29 -17.24 26.01
C ALA A 13 -13.24 -16.47 25.21
N ALA A 14 -13.28 -15.14 25.32
CA ALA A 14 -12.22 -14.27 24.85
C ALA A 14 -10.95 -14.52 25.68
N SER A 15 -10.00 -15.26 25.12
CA SER A 15 -8.63 -15.30 25.63
C SER A 15 -7.85 -14.14 24.99
N ALA A 16 -7.70 -13.06 25.74
CA ALA A 16 -6.76 -11.99 25.44
C ALA A 16 -6.04 -11.58 26.73
N ALA A 17 -5.25 -12.51 27.28
CA ALA A 17 -4.22 -12.19 28.25
C ALA A 17 -2.91 -11.94 27.49
N ALA A 18 -2.68 -10.70 27.06
CA ALA A 18 -1.34 -10.26 26.69
C ALA A 18 -0.62 -9.82 27.97
N PRO A 19 0.48 -10.49 28.39
CA PRO A 19 1.14 -10.14 29.64
C PRO A 19 1.97 -8.87 29.44
N ALA A 20 1.69 -7.87 30.28
CA ALA A 20 2.60 -6.99 31.02
C ALA A 20 4.10 -6.90 30.64
N ALA A 21 4.45 -6.84 29.34
CA ALA A 21 5.84 -6.74 28.87
C ALA A 21 6.15 -5.45 28.08
N LEU A 22 5.25 -4.44 28.12
CA LEU A 22 5.42 -3.17 27.41
C LEU A 22 5.58 -1.95 28.31
N ALA A 23 5.78 -2.14 29.63
CA ALA A 23 5.89 -1.04 30.59
C ALA A 23 7.33 -0.74 31.08
N ALA A 24 8.34 -1.51 30.67
CA ALA A 24 9.70 -1.38 31.22
C ALA A 24 10.80 -1.30 30.15
N ALA A 25 10.82 -0.23 29.34
CA ALA A 25 12.00 0.14 28.55
C ALA A 25 11.99 1.61 28.07
N ARG A 26 11.57 2.57 28.90
CA ARG A 26 11.70 4.00 28.59
C ARG A 26 12.86 4.65 29.35
N ALA A 27 14.00 3.96 29.40
CA ALA A 27 15.26 4.62 29.72
C ALA A 27 15.64 5.48 28.51
N ARG A 28 15.50 6.80 28.63
CA ARG A 28 16.01 7.76 27.64
C ARG A 28 17.52 7.57 27.54
N ARG A 29 17.97 6.77 26.57
CA ARG A 29 19.37 6.74 26.17
C ARG A 29 19.71 8.17 25.72
N LYS A 30 20.61 8.85 26.42
CA LYS A 30 21.25 10.08 25.92
C LYS A 30 22.04 9.67 24.68
N VAL A 31 21.41 9.72 23.52
CA VAL A 31 22.10 9.64 22.24
C VAL A 31 22.88 10.94 22.15
N GLY A 32 24.18 10.89 22.45
CA GLY A 32 25.07 12.01 22.17
C GLY A 32 24.91 12.38 20.71
N ALA A 33 24.76 13.68 20.43
CA ALA A 33 24.65 14.18 19.06
C ALA A 33 25.91 13.76 18.30
N ARG A 34 25.86 12.63 17.59
CA ARG A 34 26.86 12.31 16.58
C ARG A 34 26.66 13.35 15.50
N SER A 35 27.63 14.24 15.34
CA SER A 35 27.74 15.10 14.18
C SER A 35 27.65 14.21 12.95
N LEU A 36 26.48 14.21 12.29
CA LEU A 36 26.36 13.66 10.96
C LEU A 36 27.26 14.54 10.11
N ALA A 37 28.44 14.03 9.73
CA ALA A 37 29.25 14.68 8.72
C ALA A 37 28.31 14.95 7.54
N SER A 38 28.15 16.23 7.19
CA SER A 38 27.29 16.66 6.10
C SER A 38 27.73 15.95 4.83
N ARG A 39 27.02 14.88 4.46
CA ARG A 39 27.25 14.24 3.17
C ARG A 39 26.62 15.19 2.17
N ALA A 40 27.47 15.88 1.41
CA ALA A 40 27.02 16.72 0.32
C ALA A 40 26.00 15.93 -0.50
N LEU A 41 24.78 16.45 -0.58
CA LEU A 41 23.77 15.85 -1.44
C LEU A 41 24.32 15.91 -2.87
N PRO A 42 24.23 14.81 -3.64
CA PRO A 42 24.62 14.87 -5.03
C PRO A 42 23.86 16.00 -5.72
N ALA A 43 24.56 16.73 -6.58
CA ALA A 43 23.93 17.65 -7.52
C ALA A 43 22.82 16.91 -8.30
N ALA A 44 21.83 17.67 -8.76
CA ALA A 44 20.57 17.25 -9.39
C ALA A 44 20.56 15.83 -10.00
N VAL A 45 19.50 15.08 -9.71
CA VAL A 45 19.27 13.74 -10.31
C VAL A 45 19.33 13.86 -11.83
N PRO A 46 20.23 13.13 -12.52
CA PRO A 46 20.31 13.19 -13.97
C PRO A 46 19.00 12.69 -14.60
N PRO A 47 18.61 13.20 -15.78
CA PRO A 47 17.43 12.71 -16.47
C PRO A 47 17.57 11.22 -16.79
N ALA A 48 16.42 10.54 -16.93
CA ALA A 48 16.40 9.15 -17.36
C ALA A 48 17.09 9.00 -18.74
N PRO A 49 17.94 7.99 -18.94
CA PRO A 49 18.50 7.68 -20.25
C PRO A 49 17.37 7.47 -21.27
N PRO A 50 17.50 7.95 -22.53
CA PRO A 50 16.47 7.75 -23.56
C PRO A 50 16.10 6.28 -23.77
N ALA A 51 17.08 5.37 -23.62
CA ALA A 51 16.86 3.92 -23.73
C ALA A 51 15.96 3.33 -22.64
N SER A 52 15.70 4.06 -21.54
CA SER A 52 14.78 3.67 -20.46
C SER A 52 13.44 4.40 -20.52
N VAL A 53 13.17 5.15 -21.60
CA VAL A 53 11.90 5.87 -21.78
C VAL A 53 11.08 5.15 -22.82
N GLU A 54 9.93 4.61 -22.38
CA GLU A 54 8.93 4.05 -23.27
C GLU A 54 7.91 5.12 -23.64
N VAL A 55 7.68 5.29 -24.96
CA VAL A 55 6.74 6.28 -25.50
C VAL A 55 5.55 5.54 -26.09
N ALA A 56 4.37 5.83 -25.57
CA ALA A 56 3.11 5.28 -26.06
C ALA A 56 2.37 6.33 -26.94
N PRO A 57 1.46 5.90 -27.83
CA PRO A 57 0.78 6.80 -28.78
C PRO A 57 -0.16 7.82 -28.12
N ASP A 58 -0.71 7.51 -26.95
CA ASP A 58 -1.64 8.35 -26.20
C ASP A 58 -1.62 8.04 -24.70
N ALA A 59 -2.34 8.86 -23.92
CA ALA A 59 -2.38 8.72 -22.47
C ALA A 59 -3.06 7.43 -21.98
N ASP A 60 -4.00 6.88 -22.75
CA ASP A 60 -4.69 5.63 -22.41
C ASP A 60 -3.74 4.44 -22.61
N ALA A 61 -2.92 4.46 -23.66
CA ALA A 61 -1.85 3.50 -23.87
C ALA A 61 -0.80 3.56 -22.76
N VAL A 62 -0.40 4.74 -22.30
CA VAL A 62 0.45 4.88 -21.10
C VAL A 62 -0.22 4.25 -19.88
N GLY A 63 -1.52 4.49 -19.68
CA GLY A 63 -2.26 3.92 -18.56
C GLY A 63 -2.31 2.39 -18.58
N ARG A 64 -2.51 1.77 -19.76
CA ARG A 64 -2.48 0.32 -19.92
C ARG A 64 -1.10 -0.27 -19.63
N GLU A 65 -0.05 0.29 -20.23
CA GLU A 65 1.34 -0.17 -20.00
C GLU A 65 1.74 -0.05 -18.54
N LEU A 66 1.36 1.05 -17.87
CA LEU A 66 1.54 1.23 -16.43
C LEU A 66 0.88 0.09 -15.64
N CYS A 67 -0.37 -0.26 -15.96
CA CYS A 67 -1.11 -1.30 -15.25
C CYS A 67 -0.51 -2.70 -15.50
N LEU A 68 -0.08 -2.99 -16.73
CA LEU A 68 0.63 -4.22 -17.07
C LEU A 68 1.95 -4.34 -16.30
N ALA A 69 2.72 -3.25 -16.22
CA ALA A 69 3.97 -3.21 -15.47
C ALA A 69 3.74 -3.47 -13.97
N VAL A 70 2.70 -2.86 -13.38
CA VAL A 70 2.31 -3.11 -11.98
C VAL A 70 1.90 -4.57 -11.78
N ALA A 71 1.07 -5.13 -12.67
CA ALA A 71 0.60 -6.50 -12.54
C ALA A 71 1.75 -7.51 -12.63
N LYS A 72 2.65 -7.35 -13.61
CA LYS A 72 3.85 -8.17 -13.77
C LYS A 72 4.74 -8.10 -12.53
N ALA A 73 5.07 -6.89 -12.07
CA ALA A 73 5.93 -6.70 -10.90
C ALA A 73 5.30 -7.27 -9.62
N ALA A 74 3.98 -7.14 -9.46
CA ALA A 74 3.25 -7.72 -8.33
C ALA A 74 3.33 -9.26 -8.34
N GLN A 75 3.09 -9.89 -9.49
CA GLN A 75 3.16 -11.34 -9.64
C GLN A 75 4.57 -11.88 -9.37
N GLU A 76 5.61 -11.24 -9.91
CA GLU A 76 7.01 -11.60 -9.67
C GLU A 76 7.34 -11.48 -8.17
N ALA A 77 6.97 -10.37 -7.54
CA ALA A 77 7.21 -10.15 -6.12
C ALA A 77 6.48 -11.16 -5.21
N VAL A 78 5.23 -11.51 -5.54
CA VAL A 78 4.46 -12.51 -4.80
C VAL A 78 5.05 -13.91 -5.01
N ALA A 79 5.50 -14.26 -6.21
CA ALA A 79 6.15 -15.54 -6.47
C ALA A 79 7.47 -15.68 -5.68
N GLU A 80 8.26 -14.61 -5.59
CA GLU A 80 9.56 -14.62 -4.91
C GLU A 80 9.47 -14.51 -3.38
N ARG A 81 8.56 -13.67 -2.86
CA ARG A 81 8.54 -13.25 -1.45
C ARG A 81 7.19 -13.46 -0.76
N GLY A 82 6.17 -13.92 -1.48
CA GLY A 82 4.81 -14.08 -0.97
C GLY A 82 4.05 -12.76 -0.73
N SER A 83 4.66 -11.60 -1.01
CA SER A 83 4.05 -10.27 -0.84
C SER A 83 4.77 -9.19 -1.65
N PHE A 84 4.10 -8.05 -1.84
CA PHE A 84 4.67 -6.89 -2.51
C PHE A 84 4.24 -5.57 -1.85
N ALA A 85 4.98 -4.51 -2.13
CA ALA A 85 4.67 -3.17 -1.69
C ALA A 85 4.49 -2.24 -2.89
N LEU A 86 3.48 -1.36 -2.84
CA LEU A 86 3.16 -0.43 -3.92
C LEU A 86 3.08 1.00 -3.38
N ALA A 87 3.91 1.88 -3.92
CA ALA A 87 3.85 3.31 -3.60
C ALA A 87 3.12 4.07 -4.71
N ILE A 88 1.97 4.67 -4.38
CA ILE A 88 1.11 5.34 -5.36
C ILE A 88 1.20 6.86 -5.19
N PRO A 89 1.63 7.62 -6.23
CA PRO A 89 1.48 9.07 -6.24
C PRO A 89 0.02 9.47 -6.53
N GLY A 90 -0.35 10.70 -6.15
CA GLY A 90 -1.63 11.28 -6.56
C GLY A 90 -1.69 11.64 -8.06
N GLY A 91 -2.71 12.42 -8.44
CA GLY A 91 -2.81 13.00 -9.78
C GLY A 91 -3.34 12.02 -10.84
N SER A 92 -2.76 12.07 -12.04
CA SER A 92 -3.21 11.26 -13.19
C SER A 92 -3.04 9.76 -13.00
N ILE A 93 -2.04 9.34 -12.20
CA ILE A 93 -1.77 7.92 -11.92
C ILE A 93 -2.97 7.22 -11.29
N LEU A 94 -3.72 7.90 -10.42
CA LEU A 94 -4.94 7.32 -9.84
C LEU A 94 -5.99 6.99 -10.91
N LYS A 95 -6.13 7.87 -11.91
CA LYS A 95 -7.09 7.67 -13.01
C LYS A 95 -6.62 6.58 -13.96
N MET A 96 -5.32 6.50 -14.22
CA MET A 96 -4.73 5.44 -15.05
C MET A 96 -4.93 4.05 -14.41
N LEU A 97 -4.70 3.92 -13.11
CA LEU A 97 -4.96 2.67 -12.37
C LEU A 97 -6.44 2.29 -12.34
N ALA A 98 -7.34 3.27 -12.22
CA ALA A 98 -8.78 3.02 -12.29
C ALA A 98 -9.21 2.53 -13.68
N ALA A 99 -8.63 3.09 -14.75
CA ALA A 99 -8.93 2.71 -16.13
C ALA A 99 -8.43 1.29 -16.48
N GLY A 100 -7.25 0.87 -15.98
CA GLY A 100 -6.64 -0.42 -16.27
C GLY A 100 -7.15 -1.59 -15.42
N THR A 101 -8.46 -1.65 -15.14
CA THR A 101 -9.06 -2.68 -14.27
C THR A 101 -8.83 -4.09 -14.82
N SER A 102 -8.85 -4.27 -16.15
CA SER A 102 -8.60 -5.56 -16.80
C SER A 102 -7.16 -6.05 -16.63
N GLU A 103 -6.19 -5.17 -16.82
CA GLU A 103 -4.75 -5.45 -16.72
C GLU A 103 -4.35 -5.79 -15.28
N LEU A 104 -5.06 -5.21 -14.31
CA LEU A 104 -4.86 -5.43 -12.88
C LEU A 104 -5.68 -6.61 -12.29
N ALA A 105 -6.55 -7.24 -13.08
CA ALA A 105 -7.36 -8.37 -12.65
C ALA A 105 -6.57 -9.56 -12.04
N PRO A 106 -5.34 -9.91 -12.52
CA PRO A 106 -4.61 -11.04 -11.97
C PRO A 106 -3.79 -10.72 -10.70
N VAL A 107 -3.88 -9.49 -10.18
CA VAL A 107 -3.13 -9.07 -8.99
C VAL A 107 -3.83 -9.53 -7.71
N ASP A 108 -3.11 -10.27 -6.86
CA ASP A 108 -3.57 -10.61 -5.51
C ASP A 108 -3.32 -9.43 -4.55
N TRP A 109 -4.31 -8.54 -4.46
CA TRP A 109 -4.26 -7.37 -3.58
C TRP A 109 -4.17 -7.72 -2.09
N GLY A 110 -4.57 -8.93 -1.68
CA GLY A 110 -4.38 -9.45 -0.32
C GLY A 110 -2.93 -9.61 0.09
N LYS A 111 -2.00 -9.57 -0.88
CA LYS A 111 -0.55 -9.61 -0.69
C LYS A 111 0.13 -8.25 -0.82
N CYS A 112 -0.64 -7.20 -1.02
CA CYS A 112 -0.15 -5.84 -1.21
C CYS A 112 -0.17 -5.04 0.09
N THR A 113 0.97 -4.41 0.41
CA THR A 113 1.01 -3.25 1.31
C THR A 113 1.18 -1.97 0.49
N MET A 114 0.22 -1.08 0.55
CA MET A 114 0.21 0.15 -0.23
C MET A 114 0.53 1.38 0.63
N ALA A 115 1.29 2.32 0.09
CA ALA A 115 1.50 3.64 0.68
C ALA A 115 1.37 4.74 -0.37
N TYR A 116 1.12 5.98 0.07
CA TYR A 116 1.08 7.14 -0.83
C TYR A 116 2.41 7.88 -0.86
N VAL A 117 2.85 8.30 -2.05
CA VAL A 117 4.12 9.05 -2.21
C VAL A 117 3.99 10.48 -1.69
N ASN A 118 2.88 11.16 -1.97
CA ASN A 118 2.67 12.58 -1.67
C ASN A 118 1.29 12.87 -1.06
N HIS A 119 0.97 12.22 0.05
CA HIS A 119 -0.32 12.42 0.73
C HIS A 119 -0.38 13.73 1.53
N ARG A 120 -1.56 14.36 1.57
CA ARG A 120 -1.82 15.49 2.47
C ARG A 120 -2.04 14.95 3.89
N CYS A 121 -1.51 15.64 4.89
CA CYS A 121 -1.77 15.33 6.30
C CYS A 121 -3.13 15.90 6.72
N VAL A 122 -4.20 15.24 6.28
CA VAL A 122 -5.61 15.55 6.55
C VAL A 122 -6.35 14.24 6.84
N PRO A 123 -7.53 14.27 7.47
CA PRO A 123 -8.36 13.08 7.64
C PRO A 123 -8.59 12.34 6.31
N ASN A 124 -8.65 11.00 6.38
CA ASN A 124 -8.74 10.14 5.20
C ASN A 124 -10.01 10.35 4.35
N ASP A 125 -11.08 10.90 4.94
CA ASP A 125 -12.35 11.21 4.31
C ASP A 125 -12.43 12.63 3.73
N ASP A 126 -11.37 13.44 3.88
CA ASP A 126 -11.29 14.79 3.33
C ASP A 126 -11.23 14.77 1.79
N ALA A 127 -11.94 15.69 1.13
CA ALA A 127 -12.01 15.76 -0.34
C ALA A 127 -10.65 15.98 -1.02
N THR A 128 -9.68 16.54 -0.31
CA THR A 128 -8.31 16.78 -0.79
C THR A 128 -7.38 15.59 -0.54
N ALA A 129 -7.79 14.63 0.29
CA ALA A 129 -7.04 13.42 0.60
C ALA A 129 -6.88 12.53 -0.65
N THR A 130 -5.65 12.13 -0.95
CA THR A 130 -5.37 11.10 -1.98
C THR A 130 -6.08 9.78 -1.65
N HIS A 131 -6.21 9.46 -0.36
CA HIS A 131 -6.89 8.26 0.11
C HIS A 131 -8.36 8.22 -0.29
N LYS A 132 -9.13 9.27 0.03
CA LYS A 132 -10.53 9.39 -0.41
C LYS A 132 -10.69 9.16 -1.91
N LYS A 133 -9.86 9.83 -2.71
CA LYS A 133 -9.89 9.70 -4.18
C LYS A 133 -9.58 8.28 -4.65
N ALA A 134 -8.63 7.61 -4.02
CA ALA A 134 -8.30 6.23 -4.36
C ALA A 134 -9.43 5.25 -3.95
N MET A 135 -10.10 5.49 -2.82
CA MET A 135 -11.30 4.76 -2.39
C MET A 135 -12.44 4.88 -3.39
N ASP A 136 -12.70 6.10 -3.85
CA ASP A 136 -13.75 6.38 -4.83
C ASP A 136 -13.45 5.76 -6.21
N LEU A 137 -12.16 5.61 -6.57
CA LEU A 137 -11.75 5.16 -7.89
C LEU A 137 -11.56 3.64 -8.02
N PHE A 138 -10.85 3.00 -7.07
CA PHE A 138 -10.47 1.58 -7.25
C PHE A 138 -10.28 0.80 -5.95
N LEU A 139 -9.88 1.43 -4.84
CA LEU A 139 -9.52 0.68 -3.62
C LEU A 139 -10.70 -0.07 -3.01
N SER A 140 -11.93 0.44 -3.16
CA SER A 140 -13.13 -0.25 -2.72
C SER A 140 -13.34 -1.61 -3.41
N GLY A 141 -12.75 -1.80 -4.60
CA GLY A 141 -12.76 -3.08 -5.33
C GLY A 141 -11.53 -3.97 -5.08
N TRP A 142 -10.47 -3.46 -4.45
CA TRP A 142 -9.25 -4.22 -4.17
C TRP A 142 -9.35 -4.91 -2.82
N SER A 143 -9.83 -6.16 -2.82
CA SER A 143 -10.05 -6.92 -1.59
C SER A 143 -8.73 -7.32 -0.90
N GLY A 144 -8.69 -7.19 0.42
CA GLY A 144 -7.58 -7.66 1.27
C GLY A 144 -6.34 -6.76 1.32
N ILE A 145 -6.32 -5.64 0.58
CA ILE A 145 -5.17 -4.72 0.57
C ILE A 145 -4.96 -4.04 1.93
N SER A 146 -3.71 -3.94 2.35
CA SER A 146 -3.32 -3.18 3.53
C SER A 146 -2.80 -1.80 3.11
N VAL A 147 -3.48 -0.71 3.50
CA VAL A 147 -3.08 0.65 3.13
C VAL A 147 -2.51 1.39 4.34
N VAL A 148 -1.30 1.94 4.18
CA VAL A 148 -0.65 2.81 5.16
C VAL A 148 -1.00 4.26 4.85
N THR A 149 -1.73 4.89 5.77
CA THR A 149 -2.10 6.31 5.72
C THR A 149 -1.49 7.10 6.87
N VAL A 150 -1.45 8.42 6.76
CA VAL A 150 -0.93 9.33 7.79
C VAL A 150 -2.02 10.18 8.45
N GLY A 151 -3.29 9.78 8.30
CA GLY A 151 -4.48 10.48 8.78
C GLY A 151 -5.56 9.53 9.28
#